data_AF-A0A3M0W7Z5-F1
#
_entry.id   AF-A0A3M0W7Z5-F1
#
_cell.length_a   1.000
_cell.length_b   1.000
_cell.length_c   1.000
_cell.angle_alpha   90.00
_cell.angle_beta   90.00
_cell.angle_gamma   90.00
#
_symmetry.space_group_name_H-M   'P 1'
#
loop_
_entity.id
_entity.type
_entity.pdbx_description
1 polymer ?
#
loop_
_entity_poly.entity_id
_entity_poly.type
_entity_poly.pdbx_seq_one_letter_code
_entity_poly.pdbx_strand_id
1 'polypeptide(L)'
;MNMSLYGDRDPNNTKSKHKPISSSTAASFSSNLAALISSAKAKSSETATTKSSNKRKADIFTSHNRNVKARAAADLEQVHKTKSDLDSVPVSELHRSRRKMEEKARLYKQMKRGEHLGRSDYSANSLVDFDRKCNADEPAEWLDEFGRLRKGTKREKVRFERRQRIQQSASIALLEDQAYPQAPANIIYGDTIQHAAFNPDARIAQQMAALAAKRDKSATPPPESHYDASYEIRNRGTGFYAFSGDAQLRKEEMETHQAADKPTTQHQISDHLSPL
;
A
#
# COMPACT_ATOMS: atom_id res chain seq x y z
N MET A 1 -14.84 -6.64 -19.88
CA MET A 1 -15.05 -5.88 -18.63
C MET A 1 -15.01 -4.41 -18.99
N ASN A 2 -16.15 -3.72 -18.85
CA ASN A 2 -16.27 -2.29 -19.16
C ASN A 2 -15.58 -1.49 -18.05
N MET A 3 -14.54 -0.74 -18.41
CA MET A 3 -13.85 0.18 -17.51
C MET A 3 -14.28 1.60 -17.86
N SER A 4 -15.16 2.17 -17.04
CA SER A 4 -15.58 3.57 -17.13
C SER A 4 -14.35 4.48 -17.06
N LEU A 5 -14.19 5.34 -18.07
CA LEU A 5 -13.01 6.18 -18.32
C LEU A 5 -12.95 7.44 -17.43
N TYR A 6 -13.97 7.67 -16.61
CA TYR A 6 -13.93 8.60 -15.50
C TYR A 6 -14.34 7.84 -14.25
N GLY A 7 -13.51 7.88 -13.21
CA GLY A 7 -13.78 7.17 -11.97
C GLY A 7 -15.16 7.55 -11.43
N ASP A 8 -16.06 6.57 -11.38
CA ASP A 8 -17.39 6.71 -10.81
C ASP A 8 -17.21 7.18 -9.36
N ARG A 9 -17.53 8.46 -9.11
CA ARG A 9 -17.55 9.01 -7.75
C ARG A 9 -18.80 8.48 -7.06
N ASP A 10 -18.60 7.61 -6.09
CA ASP A 10 -19.65 7.13 -5.20
C ASP A 10 -20.41 8.31 -4.57
N PRO A 11 -21.73 8.49 -4.81
CA PRO A 11 -22.48 9.60 -4.25
C PRO A 11 -22.60 9.50 -2.72
N ASN A 12 -22.33 8.31 -2.19
CA ASN A 12 -22.37 7.99 -0.76
C ASN A 12 -21.09 8.38 0.00
N ASN A 13 -19.99 8.73 -0.69
CA ASN A 13 -18.71 9.10 -0.07
C ASN A 13 -18.50 10.63 0.03
N THR A 14 -19.56 11.43 -0.03
CA THR A 14 -19.50 12.90 0.12
C THR A 14 -19.72 13.39 1.55
N LYS A 15 -19.68 12.49 2.55
CA LYS A 15 -20.01 12.79 3.95
C LYS A 15 -18.80 13.01 4.88
N SER A 16 -17.62 13.35 4.38
CA SER A 16 -16.55 13.94 5.20
C SER A 16 -16.48 15.45 4.98
N LYS A 17 -17.37 16.19 5.66
CA LYS A 17 -17.22 17.64 5.89
C LYS A 17 -16.09 17.94 6.88
N HIS A 18 -14.90 17.38 6.66
CA HIS A 18 -13.71 17.72 7.43
C HIS A 18 -12.57 17.96 6.46
N LYS A 19 -12.55 19.15 5.86
CA LYS A 19 -11.32 19.68 5.26
C LYS A 19 -10.27 19.69 6.37
N PRO A 20 -9.04 19.18 6.16
CA PRO A 20 -8.01 19.24 7.19
C PRO A 20 -7.77 20.70 7.55
N ILE A 21 -8.16 21.10 8.76
CA ILE A 21 -7.90 22.43 9.32
C ILE A 21 -6.43 22.41 9.76
N SER A 22 -5.52 22.39 8.79
CA SER A 22 -4.10 22.63 9.07
C SER A 22 -3.88 24.13 9.04
N SER A 23 -3.92 24.74 10.23
CA SER A 23 -3.78 26.19 10.44
C SER A 23 -2.33 26.68 10.34
N SER A 24 -1.43 25.91 9.72
CA SER A 24 0.01 26.21 9.68
C SER A 24 0.43 27.15 8.53
N THR A 25 -0.46 27.45 7.58
CA THR A 25 -0.12 28.26 6.39
C THR A 25 -1.09 29.43 6.21
N ALA A 26 -0.56 30.64 5.99
CA ALA A 26 -1.33 31.88 5.84
C ALA A 26 -2.39 31.83 4.71
N ALA A 27 -2.11 31.11 3.62
CA ALA A 27 -3.02 30.94 2.49
C ALA A 27 -4.24 30.03 2.81
N SER A 28 -4.06 29.03 3.67
CA SER A 28 -5.16 28.16 4.15
C SER A 28 -6.07 28.89 5.14
N PHE A 29 -5.52 29.83 5.90
CA PHE A 29 -6.30 30.70 6.78
C PHE A 29 -7.11 31.73 6.00
N SER A 30 -6.52 32.39 5.01
CA SER A 30 -7.21 33.39 4.18
C SER A 30 -8.35 32.77 3.36
N SER A 31 -8.15 31.59 2.78
CA SER A 31 -9.19 30.86 2.04
C SER A 31 -10.36 30.42 2.94
N ASN A 32 -10.07 29.99 4.18
CA ASN A 32 -11.11 29.65 5.15
C ASN A 32 -11.89 30.89 5.64
N LEU A 33 -11.22 32.03 5.85
CA LEU A 33 -11.93 33.28 6.16
C LEU A 33 -12.79 33.76 4.99
N ALA A 34 -12.27 33.72 3.76
CA ALA A 34 -13.03 34.11 2.58
C ALA A 34 -14.28 33.22 2.40
N ALA A 35 -14.15 31.91 2.61
CA ALA A 35 -15.29 30.99 2.57
C ALA A 35 -16.34 31.29 3.66
N LEU A 36 -15.89 31.61 4.89
CA LEU A 36 -16.79 32.00 5.98
C LEU A 36 -17.51 33.31 5.68
N ILE A 37 -16.81 34.33 5.16
CA ILE A 37 -17.39 35.62 4.77
C ILE A 37 -18.41 35.44 3.64
N SER A 38 -18.10 34.65 2.61
CA SER A 38 -19.03 34.35 1.53
C SER A 38 -20.26 33.57 2.02
N SER A 39 -20.08 32.64 2.96
CA SER A 39 -21.20 31.90 3.57
C SER A 39 -22.09 32.80 4.44
N ALA A 40 -21.49 33.76 5.15
CA ALA A 40 -22.22 34.75 5.94
C ALA A 40 -22.99 35.73 5.03
N LYS A 41 -22.41 36.12 3.89
CA LYS A 41 -23.06 36.96 2.89
C LYS A 41 -24.27 36.26 2.27
N ALA A 42 -24.14 34.99 1.88
CA ALA A 42 -25.23 34.20 1.31
C ALA A 42 -26.40 34.02 2.31
N LYS A 43 -26.12 33.97 3.61
CA LYS A 43 -27.15 33.83 4.65
C LYS A 43 -27.95 35.12 4.92
N SER A 44 -27.52 36.25 4.39
CA SER A 44 -28.22 37.54 4.52
C SER A 44 -29.23 37.84 3.40
N SER A 45 -29.29 37.00 2.34
CA SER A 45 -30.18 37.23 1.19
C SER A 45 -31.37 36.26 1.08
N GLU A 46 -31.56 35.34 2.04
CA GLU A 46 -32.74 34.47 2.05
C GLU A 46 -33.63 34.80 3.24
N THR A 47 -34.77 35.39 2.89
CA THR A 47 -35.94 35.61 3.72
C THR A 47 -36.32 34.34 4.47
N ALA A 48 -36.53 34.51 5.78
CA ALA A 48 -37.02 33.49 6.68
C ALA A 48 -38.32 32.85 6.18
N THR A 49 -38.27 31.58 5.79
CA THR A 49 -39.44 30.72 5.75
C THR A 49 -39.45 29.84 6.99
N THR A 50 -40.35 30.19 7.90
CA THR A 50 -40.69 29.42 9.09
C THR A 50 -41.40 28.13 8.70
N LYS A 51 -40.90 26.97 9.16
CA LYS A 51 -41.65 25.91 9.89
C LYS A 51 -40.97 24.54 9.75
N SER A 52 -40.45 24.02 10.85
CA SER A 52 -40.69 22.64 11.27
C SER A 52 -40.39 22.51 12.76
N SER A 53 -41.44 22.66 13.55
CA SER A 53 -41.47 22.28 14.95
C SER A 53 -41.56 20.76 15.05
N ASN A 54 -40.53 20.08 15.55
CA ASN A 54 -40.71 18.83 16.28
C ASN A 54 -39.48 18.47 17.12
N LYS A 55 -39.74 18.29 18.42
CA LYS A 55 -38.88 17.84 19.52
C LYS A 55 -37.87 18.88 20.03
N ARG A 56 -38.13 19.34 21.26
CA ARG A 56 -37.34 20.26 22.09
C ARG A 56 -35.86 19.86 22.11
N LYS A 57 -35.06 20.33 21.15
CA LYS A 57 -33.62 20.39 21.33
C LYS A 57 -33.39 21.51 22.33
N ALA A 58 -32.75 21.20 23.44
CA ALA A 58 -32.41 22.18 24.46
C ALA A 58 -31.66 23.34 23.78
N ASP A 59 -31.99 24.57 24.21
CA ASP A 59 -31.35 25.79 23.72
C ASP A 59 -29.83 25.65 23.81
N ILE A 60 -29.09 26.15 22.82
CA ILE A 60 -27.64 25.99 22.68
C ILE A 60 -26.91 26.50 23.94
N PHE A 61 -27.51 27.46 24.63
CA PHE A 61 -27.03 28.03 25.90
C PHE A 61 -27.41 27.24 27.15
N THR A 62 -28.26 26.21 27.03
CA THR A 62 -28.67 25.31 28.12
C THR A 62 -28.02 23.93 28.03
N SER A 63 -27.55 23.51 26.84
CA SER A 63 -26.82 22.25 26.67
C SER A 63 -25.38 22.36 27.19
N HIS A 64 -25.15 21.91 28.42
CA HIS A 64 -23.80 21.79 28.96
C HIS A 64 -23.04 20.67 28.24
N ASN A 65 -21.76 20.87 27.93
CA ASN A 65 -20.90 19.83 27.37
C ASN A 65 -20.94 18.60 28.30
N ARG A 66 -21.17 17.41 27.72
CA ARG A 66 -21.33 16.13 28.44
C ARG A 66 -20.24 15.89 29.48
N ASN A 67 -19.02 16.37 29.21
CA ASN A 67 -17.86 16.17 30.06
C ASN A 67 -17.73 17.21 31.19
N VAL A 68 -18.43 18.34 31.10
CA VAL A 68 -18.40 19.40 32.13
C VAL A 68 -19.13 18.94 33.39
N LYS A 69 -20.27 18.25 33.25
CA LYS A 69 -20.98 17.69 34.41
C LYS A 69 -20.19 16.60 35.12
N ALA A 70 -19.51 15.73 34.36
CA ALA A 70 -18.65 14.69 34.93
C ALA A 70 -17.46 15.29 35.68
N ARG A 71 -16.86 16.36 35.14
CA ARG A 71 -15.78 17.10 35.84
C ARG A 71 -16.28 17.78 37.10
N ALA A 72 -17.41 18.49 37.03
CA ALA A 72 -18.00 19.14 38.20
C ALA A 72 -18.35 18.13 39.31
N ALA A 73 -18.85 16.95 38.96
CA ALA A 73 -19.12 15.87 39.92
C ALA A 73 -17.83 15.33 40.55
N ALA A 74 -16.79 15.09 39.75
CA ALA A 74 -15.49 14.63 40.24
C ALA A 74 -14.82 15.65 41.17
N ASP A 75 -14.97 16.95 40.88
CA ASP A 75 -14.44 18.02 41.73
C ASP A 75 -15.17 18.10 43.08
N LEU A 76 -16.47 17.77 43.13
CA LEU A 76 -17.22 17.66 44.39
C LEU A 76 -16.81 16.45 45.24
N GLU A 77 -16.36 15.37 44.60
CA GLU A 77 -15.88 14.16 45.29
C GLU A 77 -14.41 14.24 45.72
N GLN A 78 -13.70 15.34 45.44
CA GLN A 78 -12.31 15.53 45.87
C GLN A 78 -12.24 15.75 47.39
N VAL A 79 -12.21 14.66 48.14
CA VAL A 79 -11.96 14.67 49.59
C VAL A 79 -10.47 14.82 49.84
N HIS A 80 -10.07 15.86 50.58
CA HIS A 80 -8.69 16.01 51.03
C HIS A 80 -8.36 14.89 52.02
N LYS A 81 -7.46 13.98 51.63
CA LYS A 81 -6.94 12.92 52.52
C LYS A 81 -6.28 13.58 53.73
N THR A 82 -6.71 13.18 54.92
CA THR A 82 -6.13 13.66 56.18
C THR A 82 -4.95 12.78 56.58
N LYS A 83 -4.16 13.19 57.59
CA LYS A 83 -2.97 12.43 58.02
C LYS A 83 -3.29 10.99 58.42
N SER A 84 -4.50 10.70 58.92
CA SER A 84 -4.94 9.35 59.28
C SER A 84 -5.18 8.42 58.08
N ASP A 85 -5.48 8.97 56.90
CA ASP A 85 -5.67 8.16 55.67
C ASP A 85 -4.34 7.70 55.05
N LEU A 86 -3.22 8.33 55.45
CA LEU A 86 -1.89 7.98 54.92
C LEU A 86 -1.35 6.68 55.52
N ASP A 87 -1.74 6.36 56.75
CA ASP A 87 -1.25 5.17 57.46
C ASP A 87 -2.01 3.89 57.09
N SER A 88 -3.14 4.02 56.40
CA SER A 88 -4.03 2.90 56.02
C SER A 88 -4.17 2.76 54.49
N VAL A 89 -3.04 2.64 53.80
CA VAL A 89 -3.06 2.32 52.35
C VAL A 89 -3.11 0.80 52.19
N PRO A 90 -4.11 0.24 51.47
CA PRO A 90 -4.18 -1.19 51.24
C PRO A 90 -2.95 -1.68 50.46
N VAL A 91 -2.45 -2.85 50.83
CA VAL A 91 -1.24 -3.47 50.25
C VAL A 91 -1.29 -3.54 48.71
N SER A 92 -2.48 -3.74 48.14
CA SER A 92 -2.69 -3.76 46.68
C SER A 92 -2.41 -2.42 45.99
N GLU A 93 -2.73 -1.29 46.64
CA GLU A 93 -2.44 0.05 46.13
C GLU A 93 -0.95 0.39 46.25
N LEU A 94 -0.30 -0.07 47.34
CA LEU A 94 1.16 0.02 47.52
C LEU A 94 1.89 -0.74 46.41
N HIS A 95 1.47 -1.96 46.09
CA HIS A 95 2.07 -2.71 44.98
C HIS A 95 1.87 -2.02 43.63
N ARG A 96 0.70 -1.42 43.39
CA ARG A 96 0.42 -0.66 42.17
C ARG A 96 1.29 0.60 42.07
N SER A 97 1.49 1.32 43.18
CA SER A 97 2.32 2.53 43.22
C SER A 97 3.79 2.19 43.03
N ARG A 98 4.28 1.12 43.67
CA ARG A 98 5.64 0.62 43.52
C ARG A 98 5.94 0.23 42.08
N ARG A 99 5.06 -0.55 41.43
CA ARG A 99 5.21 -0.92 40.01
C ARG A 99 5.29 0.32 39.11
N LYS A 100 4.42 1.32 39.32
CA LYS A 100 4.46 2.56 38.55
C LYS A 100 5.75 3.35 38.76
N MET A 101 6.29 3.34 39.98
CA MET A 101 7.56 4.00 40.29
C MET A 101 8.75 3.31 39.61
N GLU A 102 8.76 1.98 39.59
CA GLU A 102 9.77 1.19 38.88
C GLU A 102 9.68 1.40 37.36
N GLU A 103 8.48 1.44 36.79
CA GLU A 103 8.25 1.78 35.37
C GLU A 103 8.73 3.19 35.04
N LYS A 104 8.45 4.19 35.89
CA LYS A 104 8.99 5.54 35.74
C LYS A 104 10.51 5.55 35.82
N ALA A 105 11.10 4.86 36.80
CA ALA A 105 12.55 4.78 36.93
C ALA A 105 13.20 4.13 35.70
N ARG A 106 12.57 3.09 35.14
CA ARG A 106 13.00 2.46 33.88
C ARG A 106 12.89 3.44 32.72
N LEU A 107 11.79 4.18 32.61
CA LEU A 107 11.59 5.22 31.60
C LEU A 107 12.67 6.30 31.70
N TYR A 108 12.95 6.83 32.90
CA TYR A 108 14.01 7.81 33.10
C TYR A 108 15.41 7.26 32.76
N LYS A 109 15.71 6.00 33.08
CA LYS A 109 16.97 5.36 32.68
C LYS A 109 17.07 5.21 31.16
N GLN A 110 15.98 4.84 30.49
CA GLN A 110 15.91 4.74 29.03
C GLN A 110 16.05 6.12 28.36
N MET A 111 15.41 7.14 28.92
CA MET A 111 15.53 8.53 28.48
C MET A 111 16.97 9.05 28.64
N LYS A 112 17.59 8.80 29.80
CA LYS A 112 18.97 9.20 30.08
C LYS A 112 19.98 8.50 29.18
N ARG A 113 19.67 7.28 28.71
CA ARG A 113 20.49 6.54 27.74
C ARG A 113 20.24 6.95 26.28
N GLY A 114 19.20 7.73 26.00
CA GLY A 114 18.82 8.12 24.64
C GLY A 114 18.02 7.06 23.85
N GLU A 115 17.74 5.90 24.45
CA GLU A 115 16.97 4.80 23.84
C GLU A 115 15.46 5.07 23.77
N HIS A 116 14.98 6.14 24.42
CA HIS A 116 13.57 6.53 24.40
C HIS A 116 13.15 7.13 23.04
N LEU A 117 14.10 7.45 22.17
CA LEU A 117 13.90 8.09 20.86
C LEU A 117 13.31 7.17 19.76
N GLY A 118 13.05 5.89 20.06
CA GLY A 118 12.60 4.90 19.07
C GLY A 118 11.09 4.74 18.89
N ARG A 119 10.24 5.48 19.63
CA ARG A 119 8.77 5.39 19.48
C ARG A 119 8.24 6.68 18.84
N SER A 120 7.50 6.57 17.74
CA SER A 120 7.12 7.63 16.80
C SER A 120 6.21 8.77 17.34
N ASP A 121 6.06 8.94 18.65
CA ASP A 121 4.95 9.73 19.24
C ASP A 121 5.41 10.90 20.15
N TYR A 122 6.58 11.52 19.92
CA TYR A 122 7.18 12.50 20.86
C TYR A 122 7.27 13.96 20.34
N SER A 123 6.16 14.62 20.03
CA SER A 123 6.18 16.10 19.89
C SER A 123 5.84 16.84 21.19
N ALA A 124 5.14 16.21 22.15
CA ALA A 124 4.58 16.92 23.31
C ALA A 124 5.46 16.89 24.58
N ASN A 125 6.34 15.90 24.75
CA ASN A 125 7.12 15.71 25.99
C ASN A 125 8.64 15.74 25.75
N SER A 126 9.11 16.57 24.82
CA SER A 126 10.56 16.76 24.61
C SER A 126 11.14 17.47 25.83
N LEU A 127 11.75 16.68 26.72
CA LEU A 127 12.56 17.21 27.82
C LEU A 127 13.69 18.05 27.21
N VAL A 128 13.91 19.25 27.74
CA VAL A 128 15.01 20.11 27.30
C VAL A 128 16.33 19.43 27.69
N ASP A 129 17.07 18.89 26.73
CA ASP A 129 18.44 18.43 26.95
C ASP A 129 19.33 19.65 27.24
N PHE A 130 19.58 19.91 28.52
CA PHE A 130 20.43 21.02 28.95
C PHE A 130 21.85 20.84 28.46
N ASP A 131 22.40 19.62 28.41
CA ASP A 131 23.74 19.37 27.84
C ASP A 131 23.81 19.74 26.34
N ARG A 132 22.74 19.49 25.59
CA ARG A 132 22.63 19.93 24.20
C ARG A 132 22.47 21.45 24.08
N LYS A 133 21.78 22.07 25.04
CA LYS A 133 21.63 23.53 25.15
C LYS A 133 22.98 24.20 25.42
N CYS A 134 23.81 23.63 26.30
CA CYS A 134 25.14 24.15 26.64
C CYS A 134 26.07 24.21 25.43
N ASN A 135 26.05 23.17 24.59
CA ASN A 135 26.86 23.11 23.36
C ASN A 135 26.25 23.91 22.19
N ALA A 136 25.05 24.49 22.35
CA ALA A 136 24.34 25.16 21.26
C ALA A 136 24.96 26.52 20.89
N ASP A 137 25.69 27.13 21.82
CA ASP A 137 26.30 28.46 21.67
C ASP A 137 27.76 28.39 21.15
N GLU A 138 28.28 27.19 20.88
CA GLU A 138 29.59 27.04 20.24
C GLU A 138 29.61 27.67 18.83
N PRO A 139 30.73 28.31 18.44
CA PRO A 139 30.88 28.88 17.12
C PRO A 139 30.86 27.79 16.05
N ALA A 140 30.10 28.03 14.99
CA ALA A 140 29.95 27.18 13.83
C ALA A 140 30.01 28.01 12.56
N GLU A 141 30.57 27.41 11.52
CA GLU A 141 30.63 27.98 10.18
C GLU A 141 29.73 27.15 9.26
N TRP A 142 28.98 27.83 8.40
CA TRP A 142 28.16 27.20 7.37
C TRP A 142 28.11 28.06 6.10
N LEU A 143 27.87 27.39 4.98
CA LEU A 143 27.73 28.01 3.68
C LEU A 143 26.30 28.54 3.52
N ASP A 144 26.20 29.81 3.15
CA ASP A 144 24.94 30.47 2.78
C ASP A 144 24.49 30.03 1.37
N GLU A 145 23.24 30.31 1.01
CA GLU A 145 22.65 29.98 -0.31
C GLU A 145 23.46 30.58 -1.48
N PHE A 146 24.18 31.67 -1.21
CA PHE A 146 25.05 32.37 -2.17
C PHE A 146 26.52 31.91 -2.12
N GLY A 147 26.82 30.79 -1.45
CA GLY A 147 28.18 30.23 -1.34
C GLY A 147 29.13 31.02 -0.41
N ARG A 148 28.61 32.00 0.34
CA ARG A 148 29.40 32.77 1.31
C ARG A 148 29.51 32.02 2.63
N LEU A 149 30.70 32.01 3.23
CA LEU A 149 30.92 31.46 4.57
C LEU A 149 30.32 32.39 5.63
N ARG A 150 29.27 31.94 6.31
CA ARG A 150 28.67 32.64 7.45
C ARG A 150 29.13 31.99 8.75
N LYS A 151 29.57 32.82 9.70
CA LYS A 151 29.93 32.41 11.07
C LYS A 151 28.77 32.73 12.00
N GLY A 152 28.50 31.86 12.96
CA GLY A 152 27.49 32.08 14.01
C GLY A 152 27.48 30.93 15.00
N THR A 153 26.38 30.71 15.72
CA THR A 153 26.32 29.60 16.69
C THR A 153 25.88 28.28 16.04
N LYS A 154 26.22 27.13 16.64
CA LYS A 154 25.67 25.82 16.22
C LYS A 154 24.14 25.82 16.17
N ARG A 155 23.50 26.54 17.09
CA ARG A 155 22.04 26.75 17.09
C ARG A 155 21.53 27.45 15.83
N GLU A 156 22.23 28.51 15.40
CA GLU A 156 21.88 29.26 14.20
C GLU A 156 22.11 28.43 12.94
N LYS A 157 23.17 27.63 12.90
CA LYS A 157 23.42 26.67 11.81
C LYS A 157 22.27 25.67 11.67
N VAL A 158 21.84 25.04 12.77
CA VAL A 158 20.71 24.09 12.74
C VAL A 158 19.39 24.76 12.33
N ARG A 159 19.15 26.00 12.77
CA ARG A 159 17.99 26.78 12.34
C ARG A 159 18.02 27.08 10.84
N PHE A 160 19.21 27.40 10.31
CA PHE A 160 19.44 27.66 8.90
C PHE A 160 19.20 26.40 8.06
N GLU A 161 19.82 25.27 8.42
CA GLU A 161 19.61 23.97 7.75
C GLU A 161 18.14 23.54 7.76
N ARG A 162 17.44 23.74 8.88
CA ARG A 162 16.00 23.46 8.96
C ARG A 162 15.20 24.31 7.99
N ARG A 163 15.49 25.60 7.90
CA ARG A 163 14.82 26.52 6.97
C ARG A 163 15.05 26.07 5.52
N GLN A 164 16.29 25.72 5.18
CA GLN A 164 16.66 25.23 3.85
C GLN A 164 15.91 23.95 3.50
N ARG A 165 15.82 22.98 4.43
CA ARG A 165 15.02 21.75 4.23
C ARG A 165 13.54 22.05 4.00
N ILE A 166 12.96 22.97 4.79
CA ILE A 166 11.55 23.36 4.62
C ILE A 166 11.34 23.98 3.24
N GLN A 167 12.21 24.90 2.82
CA GLN A 167 12.14 25.52 1.50
C GLN A 167 12.28 24.48 0.38
N GLN A 168 13.23 23.55 0.48
CA GLN A 168 13.39 22.46 -0.50
C GLN A 168 12.17 21.55 -0.54
N SER A 169 11.63 21.17 0.63
CA SER A 169 10.41 20.36 0.69
C SER A 169 9.20 21.08 0.11
N ALA A 170 9.09 22.39 0.34
CA ALA A 170 8.05 23.22 -0.25
C ALA A 170 8.23 23.34 -1.77
N SER A 171 9.46 23.49 -2.27
CA SER A 171 9.71 23.53 -3.71
C SER A 171 9.39 22.21 -4.39
N ILE A 172 9.73 21.08 -3.77
CA ILE A 172 9.40 19.75 -4.28
C ILE A 172 7.88 19.57 -4.28
N ALA A 173 7.21 19.89 -3.17
CA ALA A 173 5.75 19.83 -3.09
C ALA A 173 5.08 20.71 -4.15
N LEU A 174 5.60 21.90 -4.45
CA LEU A 174 5.06 22.75 -5.53
C LEU A 174 5.27 22.17 -6.94
N LEU A 175 6.31 21.37 -7.16
CA LEU A 175 6.52 20.65 -8.42
C LEU A 175 5.60 19.44 -8.54
N GLU A 176 5.34 18.75 -7.43
CA GLU A 176 4.41 17.62 -7.36
C GLU A 176 2.94 18.07 -7.43
N ASP A 177 2.60 19.18 -6.77
CA ASP A 177 1.27 19.80 -6.73
C ASP A 177 0.94 20.57 -8.02
N GLN A 178 1.73 20.42 -9.09
CA GLN A 178 1.32 20.82 -10.44
C GLN A 178 0.15 19.93 -10.85
N ALA A 179 -1.04 20.31 -10.38
CA ALA A 179 -2.30 19.58 -10.51
C ALA A 179 -2.81 19.48 -11.96
N TYR A 180 -2.10 20.11 -12.90
CA TYR A 180 -2.40 20.05 -14.31
C TYR A 180 -1.41 19.11 -15.00
N PRO A 181 -1.89 18.08 -15.72
CA PRO A 181 -1.01 17.31 -16.58
C PRO A 181 -0.31 18.29 -17.54
N GLN A 182 1.00 18.17 -17.67
CA GLN A 182 1.75 18.98 -18.63
C GLN A 182 1.13 18.76 -20.02
N ALA A 183 0.81 19.85 -20.71
CA ALA A 183 0.29 19.76 -22.07
C ALA A 183 1.29 18.97 -22.92
N PRO A 184 0.82 18.01 -23.75
CA PRO A 184 1.71 17.22 -24.58
C PRO A 184 2.52 18.15 -25.48
N ALA A 185 3.83 17.91 -25.59
CA ALA A 185 4.73 18.76 -26.36
C ALA A 185 4.35 18.83 -27.85
N ASN A 186 3.79 17.72 -28.38
CA ASN A 186 3.39 17.60 -29.77
C ASN A 186 1.87 17.60 -29.85
N ILE A 187 1.28 18.76 -30.10
CA ILE A 187 -0.14 18.90 -30.41
C ILE A 187 -0.29 18.75 -31.92
N ILE A 188 -1.20 17.87 -32.35
CA ILE A 188 -1.49 17.69 -33.77
C ILE A 188 -2.49 18.78 -34.17
N TYR A 189 -2.13 19.62 -35.15
CA TYR A 189 -2.97 20.70 -35.65
C TYR A 189 -3.58 20.31 -37.02
N GLY A 190 -4.84 20.67 -37.26
CA GLY A 190 -5.56 20.45 -38.53
C GLY A 190 -6.52 19.24 -38.53
N ASP A 191 -7.19 19.00 -39.66
CA ASP A 191 -8.14 17.89 -39.88
C ASP A 191 -7.41 16.55 -40.02
N THR A 192 -6.89 16.05 -38.90
CA THR A 192 -6.22 14.75 -38.83
C THR A 192 -7.02 13.80 -37.95
N ILE A 193 -7.48 12.70 -38.53
CA ILE A 193 -8.24 11.68 -37.80
C ILE A 193 -7.23 10.69 -37.19
N GLN A 194 -7.23 10.56 -35.86
CA GLN A 194 -6.44 9.56 -35.16
C GLN A 194 -7.03 8.15 -35.37
N HIS A 195 -6.81 7.56 -36.55
CA HIS A 195 -7.33 6.24 -36.91
C HIS A 195 -6.85 5.14 -35.95
N ALA A 196 -5.63 5.27 -35.41
CA ALA A 196 -5.07 4.31 -34.45
C ALA A 196 -5.71 4.35 -33.05
N ALA A 197 -6.46 5.40 -32.71
CA ALA A 197 -7.16 5.48 -31.42
C ALA A 197 -8.36 4.52 -31.35
N PHE A 198 -8.95 4.18 -32.50
CA PHE A 198 -10.11 3.30 -32.62
C PHE A 198 -9.76 2.04 -33.40
N ASN A 199 -9.00 1.14 -32.75
CA ASN A 199 -8.70 -0.19 -33.29
C ASN A 199 -9.63 -1.23 -32.64
N PRO A 200 -10.80 -1.56 -33.23
CA PRO A 200 -11.70 -2.57 -32.67
C PRO A 200 -11.02 -3.94 -32.54
N ASP A 201 -10.07 -4.22 -33.45
CA ASP A 201 -9.35 -5.49 -33.52
C ASP A 201 -8.23 -5.61 -32.48
N ALA A 202 -7.82 -4.52 -31.82
CA ALA A 202 -6.74 -4.55 -30.83
C ALA A 202 -7.07 -5.48 -29.65
N ARG A 203 -8.34 -5.54 -29.24
CA ARG A 203 -8.79 -6.46 -28.20
C ARG A 203 -8.75 -7.92 -28.67
N ILE A 204 -9.11 -8.16 -29.93
CA ILE A 204 -9.08 -9.49 -30.56
C ILE A 204 -7.63 -9.97 -30.67
N ALA A 205 -6.72 -9.11 -31.11
CA ALA A 205 -5.29 -9.40 -31.20
C ALA A 205 -4.68 -9.73 -29.84
N GLN A 206 -5.02 -8.98 -28.78
CA GLN A 206 -4.57 -9.28 -27.41
C GLN A 206 -5.08 -10.62 -26.90
N GLN A 207 -6.35 -10.95 -27.17
CA GLN A 207 -6.93 -12.23 -26.80
C GLN A 207 -6.27 -13.39 -27.54
N MET A 208 -6.05 -13.25 -28.85
CA MET A 208 -5.36 -14.25 -29.66
C MET A 208 -3.90 -14.44 -29.21
N ALA A 209 -3.18 -13.37 -28.87
CA ALA A 209 -1.83 -13.45 -28.33
C ALA A 209 -1.80 -14.15 -26.96
N ALA A 210 -2.76 -13.85 -26.09
CA ALA A 210 -2.90 -14.52 -24.80
C ALA A 210 -3.27 -16.01 -24.95
N LEU A 211 -4.10 -16.35 -25.93
CA LEU A 211 -4.40 -17.73 -26.29
C LEU A 211 -3.15 -18.43 -26.82
N ALA A 212 -2.40 -17.82 -27.74
CA ALA A 212 -1.16 -18.37 -28.30
C ALA A 212 -0.09 -18.63 -27.23
N ALA A 213 0.12 -17.68 -26.30
CA ALA A 213 1.06 -17.85 -25.19
C ALA A 213 0.66 -18.98 -24.22
N LYS A 214 -0.64 -19.26 -24.12
CA LYS A 214 -1.18 -20.38 -23.34
C LYS A 214 -1.16 -21.70 -24.10
N ARG A 215 -1.24 -21.65 -25.44
CA ARG A 215 -1.64 -22.81 -26.24
C ARG A 215 -0.59 -23.92 -26.22
N ASP A 216 0.64 -23.72 -26.68
CA ASP A 216 1.51 -24.88 -26.92
C ASP A 216 3.00 -24.53 -26.72
N LYS A 217 3.63 -25.11 -25.68
CA LYS A 217 5.08 -25.07 -25.45
C LYS A 217 5.78 -26.37 -25.86
N SER A 218 5.01 -27.37 -26.28
CA SER A 218 5.55 -28.56 -26.94
C SER A 218 5.70 -28.26 -28.43
N ALA A 219 6.87 -28.59 -28.99
CA ALA A 219 7.08 -28.52 -30.42
C ALA A 219 6.04 -29.41 -31.13
N THR A 220 5.26 -28.84 -32.04
CA THR A 220 4.56 -29.57 -33.11
C THR A 220 5.57 -29.83 -34.22
N PRO A 221 5.85 -31.08 -34.63
CA PRO A 221 5.09 -32.33 -34.42
C PRO A 221 5.33 -33.01 -33.07
N PRO A 222 4.34 -33.76 -32.54
CA PRO A 222 4.43 -34.43 -31.25
C PRO A 222 5.63 -35.38 -31.20
N PRO A 223 6.29 -35.52 -30.03
CA PRO A 223 7.39 -36.48 -29.90
C PRO A 223 6.89 -37.89 -30.19
N GLU A 224 7.71 -38.69 -30.87
CA GLU A 224 7.38 -40.09 -31.16
C GLU A 224 7.23 -40.85 -29.84
N SER A 225 6.00 -41.22 -29.51
CA SER A 225 5.66 -42.06 -28.37
C SER A 225 5.36 -43.47 -28.87
N HIS A 226 6.09 -44.45 -28.35
CA HIS A 226 5.93 -45.85 -28.71
C HIS A 226 5.29 -46.62 -27.57
N TYR A 227 4.62 -47.73 -27.91
CA TYR A 227 4.03 -48.63 -26.94
C TYR A 227 5.12 -49.23 -26.03
N ASP A 228 4.90 -49.18 -24.72
CA ASP A 228 5.78 -49.79 -23.71
C ASP A 228 5.06 -50.97 -23.05
N ALA A 229 5.61 -52.16 -23.30
CA ALA A 229 5.10 -53.43 -22.82
C ALA A 229 5.09 -53.56 -21.29
N SER A 230 5.90 -52.78 -20.58
CA SER A 230 6.03 -52.87 -19.11
C SER A 230 4.82 -52.33 -18.35
N TYR A 231 3.99 -51.50 -18.99
CA TYR A 231 2.78 -50.93 -18.39
C TYR A 231 1.62 -51.94 -18.28
N GLU A 232 1.70 -53.08 -18.96
CA GLU A 232 0.62 -54.07 -18.99
C GLU A 232 1.12 -55.49 -18.79
N ILE A 233 0.42 -56.28 -17.98
CA ILE A 233 0.78 -57.69 -17.72
C ILE A 233 0.06 -58.59 -18.74
N ARG A 234 0.63 -58.72 -19.94
CA ARG A 234 0.12 -59.60 -21.03
C ARG A 234 0.91 -60.89 -21.21
N ASN A 235 1.59 -61.34 -20.15
CA ASN A 235 2.51 -62.48 -20.16
C ASN A 235 1.81 -63.86 -20.22
N ARG A 236 0.48 -63.91 -20.38
CA ARG A 236 -0.31 -65.14 -20.29
C ARG A 236 -0.66 -65.76 -21.66
N GLY A 237 -0.24 -65.14 -22.76
CA GLY A 237 -0.45 -65.64 -24.12
C GLY A 237 0.87 -66.07 -24.79
N THR A 238 0.78 -66.93 -25.80
CA THR A 238 1.94 -67.34 -26.62
C THR A 238 2.19 -66.31 -27.72
N GLY A 239 3.43 -65.85 -27.89
CA GLY A 239 3.84 -64.99 -29.01
C GLY A 239 3.94 -63.49 -28.72
N PHE A 240 4.13 -63.07 -27.46
CA PHE A 240 4.36 -61.66 -27.13
C PHE A 240 5.87 -61.32 -27.16
N TYR A 241 6.25 -60.34 -27.98
CA TYR A 241 7.60 -59.77 -28.04
C TYR A 241 7.58 -58.31 -27.56
N ALA A 242 8.39 -57.98 -26.55
CA ALA A 242 8.44 -56.66 -25.95
C ALA A 242 9.60 -55.85 -26.54
N PHE A 243 9.28 -54.81 -27.31
CA PHE A 243 10.28 -53.91 -27.88
C PHE A 243 10.88 -52.98 -26.83
N SER A 244 12.18 -52.71 -26.95
CA SER A 244 12.92 -51.78 -26.09
C SER A 244 12.34 -50.37 -26.12
N GLY A 245 12.46 -49.64 -25.01
CA GLY A 245 12.10 -48.23 -24.88
C GLY A 245 12.91 -47.31 -25.81
N ASP A 246 14.17 -47.67 -26.06
CA ASP A 246 15.13 -46.86 -26.81
C ASP A 246 14.90 -46.95 -28.32
N ALA A 247 14.88 -45.80 -29.00
CA ALA A 247 14.52 -45.71 -30.43
C ALA A 247 15.45 -46.50 -31.37
N GLN A 248 16.76 -46.53 -31.08
CA GLN A 248 17.74 -47.24 -31.90
C GLN A 248 17.60 -48.76 -31.74
N LEU A 249 17.57 -49.24 -30.49
CA LEU A 249 17.41 -50.66 -30.20
C LEU A 249 16.07 -51.20 -30.69
N ARG A 250 14.98 -50.45 -30.49
CA ARG A 250 13.67 -50.80 -31.04
C ARG A 250 13.70 -50.97 -32.56
N LYS A 251 14.43 -50.10 -33.26
CA LYS A 251 14.54 -50.17 -34.73
C LYS A 251 15.28 -51.44 -35.16
N GLU A 252 16.38 -51.76 -34.50
CA GLU A 252 17.14 -52.99 -34.74
C GLU A 252 16.30 -54.25 -34.43
N GLU A 253 15.56 -54.25 -33.32
CA GLU A 253 14.61 -55.31 -32.95
C GLU A 253 13.48 -55.47 -33.98
N MET A 254 12.94 -54.36 -34.50
CA MET A 254 11.93 -54.38 -35.56
C MET A 254 12.51 -54.94 -36.86
N GLU A 255 13.72 -54.56 -37.24
CA GLU A 255 14.38 -55.04 -38.46
C GLU A 255 14.71 -56.54 -38.36
N THR A 256 15.20 -57.00 -37.21
CA THR A 256 15.48 -58.42 -36.97
C THR A 256 14.21 -59.27 -36.97
N HIS A 257 13.12 -58.82 -36.35
CA HIS A 257 11.83 -59.51 -36.40
C HIS A 257 11.28 -59.58 -37.83
N GLN A 258 11.31 -58.46 -38.56
CA GLN A 258 10.89 -58.44 -39.97
C GLN A 258 11.75 -59.36 -40.84
N ALA A 259 13.05 -59.48 -40.56
CA ALA A 259 13.92 -60.40 -41.26
C ALA A 259 13.58 -61.87 -40.96
N ALA A 260 13.19 -62.19 -39.73
CA ALA A 260 12.77 -63.53 -39.31
C ALA A 260 11.41 -63.95 -39.92
N ASP A 261 10.49 -63.01 -40.17
CA ASP A 261 9.18 -63.29 -40.76
C ASP A 261 9.21 -63.51 -42.29
N LYS A 262 10.19 -62.92 -42.98
CA LYS A 262 10.35 -63.03 -44.45
C LYS A 262 10.45 -64.48 -44.96
N PRO A 263 11.27 -65.38 -44.39
CA PRO A 263 11.37 -66.77 -44.89
C PRO A 263 10.12 -67.60 -44.59
N THR A 264 9.47 -67.40 -43.44
CA THR A 264 8.27 -68.14 -43.02
C THR A 264 7.07 -67.79 -43.87
N THR A 265 6.89 -66.51 -44.21
CA THR A 265 5.82 -66.07 -45.11
C THR A 265 6.02 -66.59 -46.53
N GLN A 266 7.25 -66.62 -47.04
CA GLN A 266 7.52 -67.19 -48.37
C GLN A 266 7.29 -68.70 -48.46
N HIS A 267 7.63 -69.47 -47.41
CA HIS A 267 7.33 -70.91 -47.36
C HIS A 267 5.84 -71.21 -47.20
N GLN A 268 5.13 -70.45 -46.36
CA GLN A 268 3.67 -70.59 -46.29
C GLN A 268 3.00 -70.23 -47.61
N ILE A 269 3.61 -69.34 -48.42
CA ILE A 269 3.11 -69.00 -49.74
C ILE A 269 3.31 -70.11 -50.77
N SER A 270 4.44 -70.80 -50.74
CA SER A 270 4.69 -71.93 -51.64
C SER A 270 3.84 -73.17 -51.34
N ASP A 271 3.54 -73.43 -50.07
CA ASP A 271 2.85 -74.67 -49.65
C ASP A 271 1.36 -74.68 -50.01
N HIS A 272 0.71 -73.52 -50.15
CA HIS A 272 -0.68 -73.41 -50.58
C HIS A 272 -0.87 -73.32 -52.11
N LEU A 273 0.22 -73.37 -52.87
CA LEU A 273 0.24 -73.29 -54.33
C LEU A 273 0.63 -74.62 -55.01
N SER A 274 0.66 -75.74 -54.25
CA SER A 274 0.80 -77.08 -54.84
C SER A 274 -0.57 -77.57 -55.35
N PRO A 275 -0.77 -77.74 -56.67
CA PRO A 275 -2.04 -78.15 -57.23
C PRO A 275 -2.26 -79.67 -57.09
N LEU A 276 -3.48 -80.08 -56.73
CA LEU A 276 -4.06 -81.39 -57.05
C LEU A 276 -4.76 -81.31 -58.41
#